data_AF-A0A7J7G7A6-F1
#
_entry.id   AF-A0A7J7G7A6-F1
#
_cell.length_a   1.000
_cell.length_b   1.000
_cell.length_c   1.000
_cell.angle_alpha   90.00
_cell.angle_beta   90.00
_cell.angle_gamma   90.00
#
_symmetry.space_group_name_H-M   'P 1'
#
loop_
_entity.id
_entity.type
_entity.pdbx_description
1 polymer ?
#
loop_
_entity_poly.entity_id
_entity_poly.type
_entity_poly.pdbx_seq_one_letter_code
_entity_poly.pdbx_strand_id
1 'polypeptide(L)'
;MDTISQRHFDSDWVGSEVVVFPLTKRYTFWLACRLFINIDDPNHVAKFADPFGILAAGIFSIPIDFPGTPFRRVIKASEFIRKELLAIIKQRKVGLGDGKASLTRDILSHMLVTSDENY
;
A
#
# COMPACT_ATOMS: atom_id res chain seq x y z
N MET A 1 19.76 0.17 9.81
CA MET A 1 18.36 -0.19 9.51
C MET A 1 17.54 1.07 9.54
N ASP A 2 16.54 1.19 8.67
CA ASP A 2 15.52 2.23 8.80
C ASP A 2 14.63 1.98 10.03
N THR A 3 13.83 2.98 10.41
CA THR A 3 13.00 2.93 11.63
C THR A 3 11.88 1.90 11.57
N ILE A 4 11.38 1.54 10.37
CA ILE A 4 10.34 0.53 10.20
C ILE A 4 10.94 -0.86 10.40
N SER A 5 12.13 -1.12 9.84
CA SER A 5 12.90 -2.34 10.09
C SER A 5 13.13 -2.57 11.59
N GLN A 6 13.65 -1.56 12.30
CA GLN A 6 13.94 -1.66 13.74
C GLN A 6 12.68 -2.00 14.54
N ARG A 7 11.58 -1.24 14.33
CA ARG A 7 10.31 -1.49 15.01
C ARG A 7 9.78 -2.90 14.76
N HIS A 8 9.89 -3.41 13.53
CA HIS A 8 9.43 -4.75 13.19
C HIS A 8 10.18 -5.84 13.97
N PHE A 9 11.52 -5.78 14.02
CA PHE A 9 12.29 -6.77 14.77
C PHE A 9 12.07 -6.64 16.28
N ASP A 10 12.04 -5.41 16.81
CA ASP A 10 11.87 -5.16 18.24
C ASP A 10 10.49 -5.61 18.76
N SER A 11 9.42 -5.46 17.95
CA SER A 11 8.06 -5.81 18.39
C SER A 11 7.65 -7.24 18.05
N ASP A 12 8.09 -7.77 16.91
CA ASP A 12 7.49 -8.96 16.32
C ASP A 12 8.40 -10.19 16.33
N TRP A 13 9.71 -10.01 16.52
CA TRP A 13 10.70 -11.07 16.52
C TRP A 13 11.24 -11.35 17.93
N VAL A 14 10.31 -11.48 18.88
CA VAL A 14 10.61 -11.74 20.29
C VAL A 14 10.35 -13.22 20.60
N GLY A 15 11.32 -13.90 21.23
CA GLY A 15 11.20 -15.29 21.65
C GLY A 15 12.17 -16.24 20.95
N SER A 16 12.08 -17.54 21.27
CA SER A 16 12.97 -18.59 20.72
C SER A 16 12.51 -19.12 19.36
N GLU A 17 11.22 -18.95 19.02
CA GLU A 17 10.63 -19.42 17.77
C GLU A 17 9.72 -18.34 17.18
N VAL A 18 9.80 -18.16 15.86
CA VAL A 18 9.11 -17.09 15.14
C VAL A 18 8.52 -17.65 13.84
N VAL A 19 7.24 -17.36 13.57
CA VAL A 19 6.59 -17.71 12.29
C VAL A 19 6.88 -16.62 11.26
N VAL A 20 7.94 -16.81 10.48
CA VAL A 20 8.55 -15.76 9.63
C VAL A 20 7.61 -15.23 8.55
N PHE A 21 6.81 -16.09 7.90
CA PHE A 21 6.00 -15.70 6.74
C PHE A 21 4.97 -14.58 7.02
N PRO A 22 4.04 -14.70 7.99
CA PRO A 22 3.06 -13.64 8.28
C PRO A 22 3.72 -12.34 8.73
N LEU A 23 4.81 -12.43 9.51
CA LEU A 23 5.56 -11.27 9.97
C LEU A 23 6.22 -10.52 8.81
N THR A 24 6.94 -11.23 7.96
CA THR A 24 7.60 -10.65 6.78
C THR A 24 6.58 -10.08 5.79
N LYS A 25 5.43 -10.75 5.62
CA LYS A 25 4.34 -10.24 4.78
C LYS A 25 3.81 -8.90 5.29
N ARG A 26 3.56 -8.79 6.61
CA ARG A 26 3.10 -7.53 7.21
C ARG A 26 4.15 -6.42 7.10
N TYR A 27 5.41 -6.77 7.40
CA TYR A 27 6.53 -5.83 7.32
C TYR A 27 6.75 -5.29 5.91
N THR A 28 6.80 -6.16 4.91
CA THR A 28 7.01 -5.72 3.50
C THR A 28 5.85 -4.87 3.00
N PHE A 29 4.62 -5.16 3.42
CA PHE A 29 3.47 -4.32 3.11
C PHE A 29 3.56 -2.93 3.75
N TRP A 30 3.93 -2.86 5.04
CA TRP A 30 4.14 -1.59 5.73
C TRP A 30 5.24 -0.75 5.08
N LEU A 31 6.36 -1.40 4.74
CA LEU A 31 7.46 -0.75 4.02
C LEU A 31 7.01 -0.22 2.65
N ALA A 32 6.21 -0.99 1.89
CA ALA A 32 5.66 -0.53 0.62
C ALA A 32 4.75 0.69 0.79
N CYS A 33 3.85 0.71 1.79
CA CYS A 33 3.03 1.89 2.10
C CYS A 33 3.88 3.13 2.39
N ARG A 34 4.99 2.96 3.13
CA ARG A 34 5.91 4.07 3.40
C ARG A 34 6.61 4.56 2.13
N LEU A 35 7.19 3.65 1.35
CA LEU A 35 8.02 4.03 0.20
C LEU A 35 7.19 4.59 -0.97
N PHE A 36 6.04 3.99 -1.25
CA PHE A 36 5.24 4.36 -2.42
C PHE A 36 4.33 5.55 -2.17
N ILE A 37 3.71 5.65 -0.99
CA ILE A 37 2.65 6.63 -0.73
C ILE A 37 2.87 7.46 0.55
N ASN A 38 4.01 7.27 1.22
CA ASN A 38 4.40 7.92 2.48
C ASN A 38 3.36 7.77 3.60
N ILE A 39 2.86 6.55 3.78
CA ILE A 39 1.99 6.19 4.91
C ILE A 39 2.75 5.25 5.83
N ASP A 40 2.91 5.66 7.10
CA ASP A 40 3.54 4.87 8.15
C ASP A 40 2.65 4.63 9.39
N ASP A 41 1.53 5.34 9.52
CA ASP A 41 0.56 5.12 10.58
C ASP A 41 -0.05 3.70 10.50
N PRO A 42 0.10 2.85 11.54
CA PRO A 42 -0.36 1.47 11.50
C PRO A 42 -1.86 1.30 11.21
N ASN A 43 -2.71 2.21 11.69
CA ASN A 43 -4.15 2.14 11.44
C ASN A 43 -4.47 2.43 9.97
N HIS A 44 -3.78 3.39 9.37
CA HIS A 44 -3.92 3.69 7.96
C HIS A 44 -3.36 2.56 7.09
N VAL A 45 -2.22 1.98 7.44
CA VAL A 45 -1.66 0.80 6.73
C VAL A 45 -2.63 -0.38 6.79
N ALA A 46 -3.26 -0.64 7.94
CA ALA A 46 -4.23 -1.71 8.11
C ALA A 46 -5.44 -1.57 7.18
N LYS A 47 -5.91 -0.34 6.90
CA LYS A 47 -7.00 -0.09 5.93
C LYS A 47 -6.68 -0.60 4.53
N PHE A 48 -5.41 -0.60 4.13
CA PHE A 48 -4.98 -1.14 2.84
C PHE A 48 -4.64 -2.64 2.92
N ALA A 49 -4.13 -3.11 4.05
CA ALA A 49 -3.63 -4.48 4.21
C ALA A 49 -4.72 -5.54 3.94
N ASP A 50 -5.92 -5.36 4.50
CA ASP A 50 -7.01 -6.34 4.36
C ASP A 50 -7.53 -6.44 2.91
N PRO A 51 -7.90 -5.34 2.22
CA PRO A 51 -8.26 -5.38 0.81
C PRO A 51 -7.13 -5.90 -0.08
N PHE A 52 -5.87 -5.54 0.22
CA PHE A 52 -4.74 -6.01 -0.57
C PHE A 52 -4.49 -7.50 -0.38
N GLY A 53 -4.78 -8.05 0.81
CA GLY A 53 -4.79 -9.49 1.06
C GLY A 53 -5.78 -10.23 0.16
N ILE A 54 -6.99 -9.69 -0.01
CA ILE A 54 -8.00 -10.24 -0.93
C ILE A 54 -7.52 -10.15 -2.38
N LEU A 55 -6.96 -9.00 -2.78
CA LEU A 55 -6.44 -8.77 -4.13
C LEU A 55 -5.31 -9.75 -4.47
N ALA A 56 -4.32 -9.88 -3.58
CA ALA A 56 -3.18 -10.78 -3.77
C ALA A 56 -3.62 -12.26 -3.82
N ALA A 57 -4.57 -12.67 -2.99
CA ALA A 57 -5.07 -14.04 -2.96
C ALA A 57 -5.85 -14.42 -4.24
N GLY A 58 -6.50 -13.45 -4.89
CA GLY A 58 -7.32 -13.72 -6.06
C GLY A 58 -6.73 -13.28 -7.40
N ILE A 59 -5.47 -12.82 -7.44
CA ILE A 59 -4.80 -12.40 -8.68
C ILE A 59 -4.71 -13.53 -9.72
N PHE A 60 -4.62 -14.78 -9.26
CA PHE A 60 -4.59 -15.99 -10.09
C PHE A 60 -5.95 -16.70 -10.18
N SER A 61 -7.05 -16.05 -9.77
CA SER A 61 -8.39 -16.63 -9.88
C SER A 61 -8.90 -16.58 -11.32
N ILE A 62 -9.84 -17.47 -11.66
CA ILE A 62 -10.50 -17.46 -12.97
C ILE A 62 -11.25 -16.12 -13.12
N PRO A 63 -11.06 -15.36 -14.21
CA PRO A 63 -11.59 -14.01 -14.37
C PRO A 63 -13.10 -13.99 -14.72
N ILE A 64 -13.92 -14.61 -13.87
CA ILE A 64 -15.38 -14.66 -14.00
C ILE A 64 -16.00 -13.76 -12.95
N ASP A 65 -16.65 -12.69 -13.40
CA ASP A 65 -17.27 -11.71 -12.54
C ASP A 65 -18.72 -12.09 -12.16
N PHE A 66 -18.87 -13.10 -11.29
CA PHE A 66 -20.19 -13.57 -10.84
C PHE A 66 -20.33 -13.50 -9.31
N PRO A 67 -21.54 -13.27 -8.74
CA PRO A 67 -21.75 -13.31 -7.30
C PRO A 67 -21.19 -14.59 -6.65
N GLY A 68 -20.48 -14.44 -5.54
CA GLY A 68 -19.86 -15.55 -4.80
C GLY A 68 -18.49 -16.01 -5.33
N THR A 69 -18.05 -15.54 -6.51
CA THR A 69 -16.73 -15.90 -7.04
C THR A 69 -15.59 -15.18 -6.32
N PRO A 70 -14.37 -15.78 -6.26
CA PRO A 70 -13.18 -15.09 -5.78
C PRO A 70 -12.87 -13.83 -6.59
N PHE A 71 -13.01 -13.87 -7.92
CA PHE A 71 -12.70 -12.74 -8.79
C PHE A 71 -13.62 -11.52 -8.53
N ARG A 72 -14.92 -11.74 -8.28
CA ARG A 72 -15.82 -10.66 -7.84
C ARG A 72 -15.35 -9.99 -6.54
N ARG A 73 -14.77 -10.75 -5.60
CA ARG A 73 -14.20 -10.17 -4.36
C ARG A 73 -12.94 -9.35 -4.63
N VAL A 74 -12.09 -9.80 -5.56
CA VAL A 74 -10.90 -9.06 -6.02
C VAL A 74 -11.29 -7.75 -6.65
N ILE A 75 -12.30 -7.73 -7.53
CA ILE A 75 -12.80 -6.50 -8.17
C ILE A 75 -13.21 -5.49 -7.10
N LYS A 76 -14.04 -5.89 -6.13
CA LYS A 76 -14.48 -5.01 -5.03
C LYS A 76 -13.31 -4.49 -4.18
N ALA A 77 -12.33 -5.35 -3.88
CA ALA A 77 -11.14 -4.95 -3.14
C ALA A 77 -10.28 -3.95 -3.94
N SER A 78 -10.12 -4.17 -5.24
CA SER A 78 -9.41 -3.26 -6.15
C SER A 78 -10.10 -1.90 -6.28
N GLU A 79 -11.43 -1.87 -6.40
CA GLU A 79 -12.23 -0.63 -6.41
C GLU A 79 -12.03 0.18 -5.13
N PHE A 80 -12.03 -0.50 -3.97
CA PHE A 80 -11.78 0.14 -2.68
C PHE A 80 -10.37 0.74 -2.62
N ILE A 81 -9.33 -0.05 -2.95
CA ILE A 81 -7.93 0.42 -2.95
C ILE A 81 -7.77 1.60 -3.91
N ARG A 82 -8.35 1.52 -5.11
CA ARG A 82 -8.32 2.60 -6.10
C ARG A 82 -8.94 3.88 -5.56
N LYS A 83 -10.07 3.79 -4.86
CA LYS A 83 -10.74 4.94 -4.25
C LYS A 83 -9.85 5.62 -3.21
N GLU A 84 -9.25 4.86 -2.31
CA GLU A 84 -8.35 5.39 -1.28
C GLU A 84 -7.09 6.03 -1.89
N LEU A 85 -6.46 5.37 -2.87
CA LEU A 85 -5.32 5.92 -3.60
C LEU A 85 -5.67 7.22 -4.35
N LEU A 86 -6.84 7.29 -4.98
CA LEU A 86 -7.31 8.50 -5.64
C LEU A 86 -7.53 9.66 -4.66
N ALA A 87 -7.97 9.38 -3.43
CA ALA A 87 -8.09 10.40 -2.40
C ALA A 87 -6.71 10.96 -2.02
N ILE A 88 -5.73 10.09 -1.80
CA ILE A 88 -4.34 10.47 -1.51
C ILE A 88 -3.74 11.29 -2.66
N ILE A 89 -3.95 10.87 -3.91
CA ILE A 89 -3.50 11.59 -5.11
C ILE A 89 -4.10 13.01 -5.14
N LYS A 90 -5.41 13.14 -4.94
CA LYS A 90 -6.10 14.45 -4.96
C LYS A 90 -5.54 15.37 -3.89
N GLN A 91 -5.42 14.87 -2.65
CA GLN A 91 -4.87 15.65 -1.54
C GLN A 91 -3.45 16.13 -1.84
N ARG A 92 -2.61 15.26 -2.40
CA ARG A 92 -1.22 15.57 -2.70
C ARG A 92 -1.09 16.57 -3.86
N LYS A 93 -1.90 16.46 -4.90
CA LYS A 93 -1.98 17.45 -5.99
C LYS A 93 -2.33 18.86 -5.49
N VAL A 94 -3.27 18.98 -4.56
CA VAL A 94 -3.60 20.27 -3.93
C VAL A 94 -2.40 20.83 -3.15
N GLY A 95 -1.74 19.99 -2.33
CA GLY A 95 -0.56 20.42 -1.57
C GLY A 95 0.63 20.85 -2.43
N LEU A 96 0.79 20.28 -3.62
CA LEU A 96 1.79 20.69 -4.61
C LEU A 96 1.48 22.05 -5.23
N GLY A 97 0.21 22.30 -5.59
CA GLY A 97 -0.22 23.61 -6.12
C GLY A 97 0.00 24.76 -5.13
N ASP A 98 -0.10 24.47 -3.83
CA ASP A 98 0.11 25.41 -2.73
C ASP A 98 1.60 25.65 -2.38
N GLY A 99 2.55 24.95 -3.04
CA GLY A 99 3.98 25.03 -2.72
C GLY A 99 4.37 24.44 -1.35
N LYS A 100 3.46 23.71 -0.68
CA LYS A 100 3.64 23.18 0.68
C LYS A 100 4.28 21.80 0.73
N ALA A 101 4.33 21.06 -0.39
CA ALA A 101 4.78 19.68 -0.43
C ALA A 101 6.17 19.53 -1.07
N SER A 102 7.07 18.85 -0.37
CA SER A 102 8.36 18.41 -0.92
C SER A 102 8.13 17.29 -1.96
N LEU A 103 8.66 17.49 -3.16
CA LEU A 103 8.41 16.70 -4.37
C LEU A 103 9.00 15.26 -4.32
N THR A 104 9.84 14.96 -3.32
CA THR A 104 10.72 13.77 -3.31
C THR A 104 10.56 12.87 -2.08
N ARG A 105 9.42 12.93 -1.39
CA ARG A 105 9.19 12.15 -0.16
C ARG A 105 8.83 10.68 -0.39
N ASP A 106 8.25 10.35 -1.54
CA ASP A 106 7.79 9.03 -1.91
C ASP A 106 7.66 8.91 -3.43
N ILE A 107 7.53 7.67 -3.92
CA ILE A 107 7.42 7.38 -5.36
C ILE A 107 6.17 8.04 -5.97
N LEU A 108 5.04 8.07 -5.26
CA LEU A 108 3.83 8.72 -5.77
C LEU A 108 4.05 10.22 -6.01
N SER A 109 4.73 10.91 -5.10
CA SER A 109 5.04 12.34 -5.23
C SER A 109 5.91 12.58 -6.46
N HIS A 110 6.89 11.70 -6.71
CA HIS A 110 7.70 11.75 -7.92
C HIS A 110 6.84 11.55 -9.18
N MET A 111 5.99 10.50 -9.20
CA MET A 111 5.09 10.20 -10.32
C MET A 111 4.11 11.34 -10.64
N LEU A 112 3.75 12.18 -9.66
CA LEU A 112 2.85 13.33 -9.89
C LEU A 112 3.51 14.51 -10.60
N VAL A 113 4.84 14.57 -10.63
CA VAL A 113 5.64 15.70 -11.12
C VAL A 113 6.38 15.35 -12.40
N THR A 114 6.69 14.06 -12.58
CA THR A 114 7.22 13.56 -13.85
C THR A 114 6.17 13.78 -14.94
N SER A 115 6.52 14.60 -15.93
CA SER A 115 5.75 14.76 -17.17
C SER A 115 5.69 13.42 -17.90
N ASP A 116 4.58 13.16 -18.56
CA ASP A 116 4.46 11.99 -19.44
C ASP A 116 5.45 12.16 -20.60
N GLU A 117 6.51 11.37 -20.64
CA GLU A 117 7.47 11.31 -21.76
C GLU A 117 6.83 10.56 -22.94
N ASN A 118 5.65 11.00 -23.40
CA ASN A 118 5.08 10.51 -24.65
C ASN A 118 5.81 11.21 -25.81
N TYR A 119 6.85 10.55 -26.33
CA TYR A 119 7.39 10.77 -27.68
C TYR A 119 6.60 10.01 -28.73
#